data_AF-A0A7W9Y249-F1
#
_entry.id   AF-A0A7W9Y249-F1
#
_cell.length_a   1.000
_cell.length_b   1.000
_cell.length_c   1.000
_cell.angle_alpha   90.00
_cell.angle_beta   90.00
_cell.angle_gamma   90.00
#
_symmetry.space_group_name_H-M   'P 1'
#
loop_
_entity.id
_entity.type
_entity.pdbx_description
1 polymer ?
#
loop_
_entity_poly.entity_id
_entity_poly.type
_entity_poly.pdbx_seq_one_letter_code
_entity_poly.pdbx_strand_id
1 'polypeptide(L)'
;MTFSKPQMLTSLMLASLLAPQAAFPRDVEVCANLYRRLNGTPQIIGTSSNVRRYAQDLSALNADIRQLRIDMRRQGCGSGSIVALGAPSDGDDECGYMQDTLQRLEDERAVITEQRNNTRSLLQPSEERVAILSAIRSNNCTPTDLDTQTDLDDKERLRIRGLALPGPGEETQTGPKADDPNSSITHLGSASTTPAREAPVQFPPDRPYDPGKKIRSVGPQFFPEEDIDLANPKSSGPQQLQP
;
A
#
# COMPACT_ATOMS: atom_id res chain seq x y z
N MET A 1 -27.10 -79.41 24.54
CA MET A 1 -26.34 -78.62 23.54
C MET A 1 -26.96 -77.23 23.52
N THR A 2 -26.25 -76.26 24.08
CA THR A 2 -26.75 -74.91 24.38
C THR A 2 -26.63 -74.00 23.16
N PHE A 3 -27.71 -73.30 22.81
CA PHE A 3 -27.71 -72.23 21.82
C PHE A 3 -27.35 -70.91 22.52
N SER A 4 -26.33 -70.22 22.02
CA SER A 4 -25.94 -68.86 22.45
C SER A 4 -26.17 -67.86 21.32
N LYS A 5 -26.62 -66.66 21.68
CA LYS A 5 -26.99 -65.53 20.82
C LYS A 5 -26.41 -64.26 21.49
N PRO A 6 -26.51 -63.08 20.87
CA PRO A 6 -25.64 -62.42 19.87
C PRO A 6 -24.81 -61.27 20.49
N GLN A 7 -23.80 -60.69 19.81
CA GLN A 7 -23.47 -59.25 20.00
C GLN A 7 -22.40 -58.70 19.02
N MET A 8 -22.76 -57.54 18.45
CA MET A 8 -21.93 -56.35 18.20
C MET A 8 -20.58 -56.49 17.50
N LEU A 9 -20.56 -56.16 16.20
CA LEU A 9 -19.41 -55.53 15.54
C LEU A 9 -19.90 -54.49 14.53
N THR A 10 -20.48 -53.40 15.04
CA THR A 10 -20.49 -52.11 14.36
C THR A 10 -19.47 -51.20 15.05
N SER A 11 -18.80 -50.35 14.28
CA SER A 11 -17.95 -49.23 14.72
C SER A 11 -16.50 -49.58 15.09
N LEU A 12 -15.59 -49.58 14.11
CA LEU A 12 -14.23 -49.07 14.30
C LEU A 12 -13.50 -48.82 12.96
N MET A 13 -14.08 -48.02 12.06
CA MET A 13 -13.38 -47.50 10.86
C MET A 13 -13.80 -46.05 10.59
N LEU A 14 -13.64 -45.18 11.59
CA LEU A 14 -13.88 -43.73 11.43
C LEU A 14 -13.03 -42.91 12.42
N ALA A 15 -11.72 -43.22 12.54
CA ALA A 15 -10.84 -42.57 13.51
C ALA A 15 -9.46 -42.13 12.95
N SER A 16 -9.36 -41.86 11.65
CA SER A 16 -8.10 -41.45 11.01
C SER A 16 -8.17 -40.12 10.24
N LEU A 17 -9.20 -39.29 10.46
CA LEU A 17 -9.35 -37.98 9.80
C LEU A 17 -8.97 -36.77 10.68
N LEU A 18 -8.26 -36.98 11.79
CA LEU A 18 -7.79 -35.89 12.65
C LEU A 18 -6.26 -35.89 12.79
N ALA A 19 -5.56 -35.86 11.66
CA ALA A 19 -4.17 -35.41 11.67
C ALA A 19 -4.18 -33.87 11.75
N PRO A 20 -3.52 -33.25 12.75
CA PRO A 20 -3.29 -31.81 12.70
C PRO A 20 -2.50 -31.52 11.43
N GLN A 21 -3.00 -30.59 10.61
CA GLN A 21 -2.26 -30.07 9.47
C GLN A 21 -0.90 -29.62 10.02
N ALA A 22 0.19 -30.28 9.65
CA ALA A 22 1.50 -29.86 10.05
C ALA A 22 1.68 -28.44 9.51
N ALA A 23 1.69 -27.46 10.42
CA ALA A 23 2.16 -26.12 10.11
C ALA A 23 3.60 -26.31 9.63
N PHE A 24 3.85 -26.09 8.35
CA PHE A 24 5.21 -25.99 7.85
C PHE A 24 5.95 -24.99 8.74
N PRO A 25 7.15 -25.32 9.26
CA PRO A 25 7.92 -24.38 10.04
C PRO A 25 8.18 -23.16 9.15
N ARG A 26 7.58 -22.04 9.55
CA ARG A 26 7.75 -20.74 8.90
C ARG A 26 9.17 -20.28 9.19
N ASP A 27 9.94 -20.10 8.13
CA ASP A 27 11.31 -19.61 8.22
C ASP A 27 11.28 -18.09 8.43
N VAL A 28 11.59 -17.68 9.67
CA VAL A 28 11.55 -16.29 10.13
C VAL A 28 12.52 -15.43 9.32
N GLU A 29 13.68 -15.95 8.94
CA GLU A 29 14.69 -15.20 8.19
C GLU A 29 14.21 -14.93 6.76
N VAL A 30 13.65 -15.94 6.10
CA VAL A 30 13.07 -15.82 4.74
C VAL A 30 11.91 -14.82 4.75
N CYS A 31 11.02 -14.92 5.74
CA CYS A 31 9.91 -13.99 5.88
C CYS A 31 10.37 -12.56 6.11
N ALA A 32 11.35 -12.35 7.00
CA ALA A 32 11.94 -11.04 7.25
C ALA A 32 12.59 -10.44 5.99
N ASN A 33 13.25 -11.26 5.17
CA ASN A 33 13.83 -10.81 3.89
C ASN A 33 12.76 -10.33 2.91
N LEU A 34 11.67 -11.10 2.76
CA LEU A 34 10.56 -10.75 1.88
C LEU A 34 9.93 -9.41 2.26
N TYR A 35 9.73 -9.15 3.56
CA TYR A 35 9.21 -7.86 4.03
C TYR A 35 10.20 -6.71 3.84
N ARG A 36 11.50 -6.93 4.08
CA ARG A 36 12.55 -5.93 3.77
C ARG A 36 12.53 -5.55 2.30
N ARG A 37 12.44 -6.54 1.41
CA ARG A 37 12.36 -6.32 -0.04
C ARG A 37 11.05 -5.61 -0.42
N LEU A 38 9.93 -5.99 0.19
CA LEU A 38 8.64 -5.34 -0.04
C LEU A 38 8.68 -3.84 0.30
N ASN A 39 9.31 -3.49 1.42
CA ASN A 39 9.48 -2.10 1.86
C ASN A 39 10.44 -1.31 0.97
N GLY A 40 11.38 -1.99 0.30
CA GLY A 40 12.26 -1.39 -0.70
C GLY A 40 11.62 -1.20 -2.08
N THR A 41 10.51 -1.90 -2.38
CA THR A 41 9.83 -1.74 -3.68
C THR A 41 8.93 -0.50 -3.72
N PRO A 42 8.97 0.29 -4.81
CA PRO A 42 8.08 1.43 -4.96
C PRO A 42 6.62 0.97 -4.99
N GLN A 43 5.77 1.72 -4.29
CA GLN A 43 4.32 1.55 -4.31
C GLN A 43 3.67 2.77 -4.96
N ILE A 44 2.58 2.53 -5.68
CA ILE A 44 1.87 3.59 -6.40
C ILE A 44 0.89 4.22 -5.43
N ILE A 45 1.21 5.44 -4.98
CA ILE A 45 0.38 6.25 -4.10
C ILE A 45 -0.18 7.39 -4.94
N GLY A 46 -1.49 7.42 -5.18
CA GLY A 46 -2.17 8.70 -5.50
C GLY A 46 -2.68 8.98 -6.92
N THR A 47 -2.90 7.98 -7.78
CA THR A 47 -3.40 8.23 -9.16
C THR A 47 -4.88 7.85 -9.38
N SER A 48 -5.70 7.93 -8.33
CA SER A 48 -7.13 7.58 -8.40
C SER A 48 -8.01 8.65 -9.09
N SER A 49 -7.53 9.90 -9.21
CA SER A 49 -8.33 11.01 -9.76
C SER A 49 -8.62 10.85 -11.26
N ASN A 50 -7.59 10.58 -12.07
CA ASN A 50 -7.75 10.36 -13.51
C ASN A 50 -8.59 9.11 -13.80
N VAL A 51 -8.39 8.02 -13.03
CA VAL A 51 -9.19 6.80 -13.17
C VAL A 51 -10.67 7.06 -12.85
N ARG A 52 -10.95 7.84 -11.80
CA ARG A 52 -12.32 8.22 -11.45
C ARG A 52 -12.95 9.10 -12.53
N ARG A 53 -12.21 10.06 -13.10
CA ARG A 53 -12.67 10.90 -14.22
C ARG A 53 -13.02 10.05 -15.44
N TYR A 54 -12.12 9.19 -15.89
CA TYR A 54 -12.40 8.29 -17.03
C TYR A 54 -13.60 7.36 -16.78
N ALA A 55 -13.81 6.92 -15.53
CA ALA A 55 -14.98 6.13 -15.19
C ALA A 55 -16.28 6.94 -15.31
N GLN A 56 -16.27 8.21 -14.89
CA GLN A 56 -17.40 9.13 -15.04
C GLN A 56 -17.69 9.42 -16.51
N ASP A 57 -16.68 9.79 -17.30
CA ASP A 57 -16.82 10.08 -18.73
C ASP A 57 -17.36 8.87 -19.50
N LEU A 58 -16.82 7.68 -19.21
CA LEU A 58 -17.30 6.45 -19.82
C LEU A 58 -18.73 6.11 -19.41
N SER A 59 -19.13 6.42 -18.18
CA SER A 59 -20.52 6.21 -17.73
C SER A 59 -21.49 7.16 -18.44
N ALA A 60 -21.10 8.42 -18.66
CA ALA A 60 -21.86 9.40 -19.41
C ALA A 60 -22.02 8.97 -20.87
N LEU A 61 -20.92 8.64 -21.56
CA LEU A 61 -20.96 8.17 -22.95
C LEU A 61 -21.81 6.90 -23.13
N ASN A 62 -21.74 5.95 -22.19
CA ASN A 62 -22.57 4.76 -22.25
C ASN A 62 -24.07 5.06 -22.04
N ALA A 63 -24.40 6.05 -21.22
CA ALA A 63 -25.78 6.51 -21.06
C ALA A 63 -26.28 7.18 -22.34
N ASP A 64 -25.47 8.07 -22.93
CA ASP A 64 -25.80 8.79 -24.17
C ASP A 64 -25.97 7.84 -25.36
N ILE A 65 -25.05 6.88 -25.56
CA ILE A 65 -25.15 5.84 -26.59
C ILE A 65 -26.44 5.03 -26.41
N ARG A 66 -26.77 4.65 -25.16
CA ARG A 66 -27.99 3.89 -24.88
C ARG A 66 -29.22 4.72 -25.19
N GLN A 67 -29.23 5.99 -24.80
CA GLN A 67 -30.33 6.91 -25.04
C GLN A 67 -30.54 7.13 -26.53
N LEU A 68 -29.47 7.42 -27.27
CA LEU A 68 -29.51 7.59 -28.71
C LEU A 68 -30.04 6.35 -29.43
N ARG A 69 -29.58 5.15 -29.05
CA ARG A 69 -30.11 3.88 -29.60
C ARG A 69 -31.59 3.63 -29.27
N ILE A 70 -32.10 4.19 -28.17
CA ILE A 70 -33.55 4.16 -27.87
C ILE A 70 -34.28 5.13 -28.80
N ASP A 71 -33.76 6.35 -28.95
CA ASP A 71 -34.37 7.38 -29.79
C ASP A 71 -34.36 6.98 -31.27
N MET A 72 -33.27 6.40 -31.76
CA MET A 72 -33.19 5.81 -33.11
C MET A 72 -34.28 4.76 -33.32
N ARG A 73 -34.53 3.89 -32.34
CA ARG A 73 -35.60 2.89 -32.44
C ARG A 73 -36.99 3.51 -32.43
N ARG A 74 -37.21 4.59 -31.68
CA ARG A 74 -38.49 5.32 -31.63
C ARG A 74 -38.79 6.02 -32.94
N GLN A 75 -37.76 6.55 -33.60
CA GLN A 75 -37.86 7.26 -34.87
C GLN A 75 -37.82 6.33 -36.10
N GLY A 76 -37.62 5.02 -35.90
CA GLY A 76 -37.55 4.04 -36.99
C GLY A 76 -36.16 3.89 -37.62
N CYS A 77 -35.14 4.61 -37.14
CA CYS A 77 -33.75 4.55 -37.59
C CYS A 77 -32.96 3.31 -37.11
N GLY A 78 -33.65 2.21 -36.78
CA GLY A 78 -33.03 1.04 -36.15
C GLY A 78 -32.16 0.23 -37.11
N SER A 79 -30.98 -0.22 -36.65
CA SER A 79 -30.03 -1.04 -37.43
C SER A 79 -30.49 -2.49 -37.69
N GLY A 80 -31.74 -2.82 -37.37
CA GLY A 80 -32.33 -4.14 -37.55
C GLY A 80 -33.36 -4.09 -38.65
N SER A 81 -33.27 -5.03 -39.60
CA SER A 81 -34.21 -5.28 -40.69
C SER A 81 -35.68 -5.33 -40.23
N ILE A 82 -36.29 -4.16 -40.05
CA ILE A 82 -37.73 -3.97 -40.06
C ILE A 82 -37.99 -3.18 -41.34
N VAL A 83 -38.61 -3.86 -42.30
CA VAL A 83 -39.09 -3.26 -43.53
C VAL A 83 -40.17 -2.25 -43.12
N ALA A 84 -39.80 -0.97 -43.05
CA ALA A 84 -40.77 0.10 -42.90
C ALA A 84 -41.53 0.25 -44.23
N LEU A 85 -42.63 -0.48 -44.37
CA LEU A 85 -43.61 -0.24 -45.42
C LEU A 85 -44.27 1.12 -45.17
N GLY A 86 -43.81 2.16 -45.87
CA GLY A 86 -44.48 3.46 -45.95
C GLY A 86 -43.87 4.63 -45.17
N ALA A 87 -42.59 4.60 -44.81
CA ALA A 87 -41.94 5.78 -44.22
C ALA A 87 -41.72 6.89 -45.28
N PRO A 88 -42.05 8.17 -44.99
CA PRO A 88 -41.77 9.29 -45.87
C PRO A 88 -40.24 9.53 -45.99
N SER A 89 -39.79 9.92 -47.18
CA SER A 89 -38.38 10.13 -47.53
C SER A 89 -37.68 11.27 -46.76
N ASP A 90 -38.40 12.07 -45.99
CA ASP A 90 -37.83 13.11 -45.11
C ASP A 90 -37.13 12.52 -43.86
N GLY A 91 -37.28 11.22 -43.59
CA GLY A 91 -36.61 10.53 -42.48
C GLY A 91 -35.16 10.10 -42.75
N ASP A 92 -34.70 10.17 -44.00
CA ASP A 92 -33.37 9.67 -44.39
C ASP A 92 -32.25 10.55 -43.81
N ASP A 93 -32.40 11.88 -43.83
CA ASP A 93 -31.40 12.82 -43.32
C ASP A 93 -31.29 12.80 -41.78
N GLU A 94 -32.43 12.70 -41.07
CA GLU A 94 -32.46 12.61 -39.60
C GLU A 94 -31.84 11.30 -39.13
N CYS A 95 -32.19 10.18 -39.76
CA CYS A 95 -31.60 8.89 -39.43
C CYS A 95 -30.09 8.84 -39.75
N GLY A 96 -29.64 9.49 -40.82
CA GLY A 96 -28.22 9.68 -41.12
C GLY A 96 -27.49 10.44 -40.01
N TYR A 97 -28.04 11.58 -39.58
CA TYR A 97 -27.49 12.37 -38.47
C TYR A 97 -27.38 11.58 -37.16
N MET A 98 -28.41 10.80 -36.82
CA MET A 98 -28.38 9.96 -35.61
C MET A 98 -27.33 8.84 -35.70
N GLN A 99 -27.15 8.24 -36.88
CA GLN A 99 -26.13 7.21 -37.12
C GLN A 99 -24.71 7.80 -37.02
N ASP A 100 -24.47 8.96 -37.63
CA ASP A 100 -23.19 9.67 -37.53
C ASP A 100 -22.89 10.08 -36.09
N THR A 101 -23.90 10.55 -35.36
CA THR A 101 -23.79 10.87 -33.94
C THR A 101 -23.44 9.64 -33.11
N LEU A 102 -24.06 8.49 -33.39
CA LEU A 102 -23.77 7.24 -32.70
C LEU A 102 -22.32 6.81 -32.94
N GLN A 103 -21.87 6.85 -34.20
CA GLN A 103 -20.50 6.51 -34.56
C GLN A 103 -19.50 7.40 -33.82
N ARG A 104 -19.73 8.72 -33.80
CA ARG A 104 -18.89 9.68 -33.07
C ARG A 104 -18.80 9.37 -31.57
N LEU A 105 -19.92 9.05 -30.92
CA LEU A 105 -19.94 8.70 -29.50
C LEU A 105 -19.22 7.36 -29.24
N GLU A 106 -19.34 6.40 -30.13
CA GLU A 106 -18.64 5.11 -30.04
C GLU A 106 -17.13 5.28 -30.21
N ASP A 107 -16.70 6.12 -31.14
CA ASP A 107 -15.29 6.46 -31.37
C ASP A 107 -14.69 7.20 -30.17
N GLU A 108 -15.39 8.22 -29.64
CA GLU A 108 -14.97 8.93 -28.42
C GLU A 108 -14.84 7.97 -27.24
N ARG A 109 -15.81 7.07 -27.08
CA ARG A 109 -15.79 6.03 -26.05
C ARG A 109 -14.61 5.08 -26.20
N ALA A 110 -14.21 4.73 -27.43
CA ALA A 110 -13.04 3.91 -27.69
C ALA A 110 -11.75 4.62 -27.25
N VAL A 111 -11.60 5.90 -27.58
CA VAL A 111 -10.45 6.74 -27.18
C VAL A 111 -10.33 6.81 -25.66
N ILE A 112 -11.42 7.10 -24.95
CA ILE A 112 -11.42 7.17 -23.47
C ILE A 112 -11.11 5.80 -22.86
N THR A 113 -11.61 4.72 -23.46
CA THR A 113 -11.33 3.35 -23.01
C THR A 113 -9.84 3.03 -23.10
N GLU A 114 -9.18 3.42 -24.20
CA GLU A 114 -7.75 3.24 -24.40
C GLU A 114 -6.94 4.06 -23.38
N GLN A 115 -7.24 5.35 -23.23
CA GLN A 115 -6.56 6.23 -22.27
C GLN A 115 -6.67 5.72 -20.83
N ARG A 116 -7.86 5.23 -20.45
CA ARG A 116 -8.08 4.59 -19.16
C ARG A 116 -7.21 3.34 -19.00
N ASN A 117 -7.12 2.49 -20.02
CA ASN A 117 -6.32 1.27 -19.96
C ASN A 117 -4.83 1.59 -19.83
N ASN A 118 -4.34 2.56 -20.58
CA ASN A 118 -2.96 3.05 -20.49
C ASN A 118 -2.67 3.60 -19.10
N THR A 119 -3.56 4.46 -18.58
CA THR A 119 -3.45 4.99 -17.21
C THR A 119 -3.44 3.87 -16.19
N ARG A 120 -4.35 2.89 -16.30
CA ARG A 120 -4.42 1.74 -15.41
C ARG A 120 -3.16 0.88 -15.46
N SER A 121 -2.54 0.72 -16.62
CA SER A 121 -1.26 0.01 -16.77
C SER A 121 -0.15 0.68 -15.95
N LEU A 122 -0.12 2.01 -15.94
CA LEU A 122 0.82 2.78 -15.11
C LEU A 122 0.53 2.64 -13.62
N LEU A 123 -0.68 2.21 -13.24
CA LEU A 123 -1.08 2.01 -11.85
C LEU A 123 -0.86 0.58 -11.35
N GLN A 124 -0.46 -0.33 -12.25
CA GLN A 124 -0.21 -1.70 -11.82
C GLN A 124 1.04 -1.74 -10.94
N PRO A 125 0.99 -2.43 -9.79
CA PRO A 125 2.20 -2.66 -9.01
C PRO A 125 3.23 -3.37 -9.89
N SER A 126 4.51 -3.06 -9.69
CA SER A 126 5.58 -3.73 -10.42
C SER A 126 5.46 -5.25 -10.29
N GLU A 127 5.82 -5.98 -11.33
CA GLU A 127 5.80 -7.45 -11.33
C GLU A 127 6.60 -8.00 -10.14
N GLU A 128 7.72 -7.36 -9.81
CA GLU A 128 8.52 -7.68 -8.63
C GLU A 128 7.72 -7.57 -7.32
N ARG A 129 6.97 -6.48 -7.12
CA ARG A 129 6.15 -6.31 -5.91
C ARG A 129 5.07 -7.39 -5.82
N VAL A 130 4.45 -7.74 -6.96
CA VAL A 130 3.45 -8.82 -7.02
C VAL A 130 4.09 -10.17 -6.67
N ALA A 131 5.28 -10.46 -7.21
CA ALA A 131 6.04 -11.66 -6.89
C ALA A 131 6.38 -11.75 -5.39
N ILE A 132 6.85 -10.66 -4.79
CA ILE A 132 7.15 -10.60 -3.34
C ILE A 132 5.89 -10.86 -2.50
N LEU A 133 4.78 -10.19 -2.82
CA LEU A 133 3.51 -10.40 -2.12
C LEU A 133 2.99 -11.84 -2.27
N SER A 134 3.20 -12.46 -3.44
CA SER A 134 2.85 -13.86 -3.66
C SER A 134 3.71 -14.81 -2.83
N ALA A 135 5.01 -14.53 -2.70
CA ALA A 135 5.95 -15.30 -1.89
C ALA A 135 5.64 -15.16 -0.40
N ILE A 136 5.25 -13.97 0.07
CA ILE A 136 4.79 -13.76 1.45
C ILE A 136 3.59 -14.66 1.74
N ARG A 137 2.62 -14.71 0.83
CA ARG A 137 1.42 -15.54 0.98
C ARG A 137 1.74 -17.04 0.94
N SER A 138 2.60 -17.49 0.03
CA SER A 138 2.94 -18.91 -0.09
C SER A 138 3.72 -19.43 1.12
N ASN A 139 4.52 -18.58 1.75
CA ASN A 139 5.30 -18.91 2.94
C ASN A 139 4.54 -18.66 4.26
N ASN A 140 3.27 -18.22 4.19
CA ASN A 140 2.46 -17.84 5.36
C ASN A 140 3.17 -16.86 6.30
N CYS A 141 3.94 -15.93 5.73
CA CYS A 141 4.67 -14.93 6.50
C CYS A 141 3.73 -13.92 7.13
N THR A 142 4.11 -13.43 8.32
CA THR A 142 3.40 -12.42 9.09
C THR A 142 4.32 -11.24 9.36
N PRO A 143 3.79 -10.02 9.57
CA PRO A 143 4.62 -8.85 9.87
C PRO A 143 5.51 -9.05 11.11
N THR A 144 5.03 -9.82 12.08
CA THR A 144 5.76 -10.18 13.30
C THR A 144 7.05 -10.95 13.02
N ASP A 145 7.15 -11.68 11.91
CA ASP A 145 8.37 -12.41 11.55
C ASP A 145 9.54 -11.45 11.21
N LEU A 146 9.24 -10.22 10.76
CA LEU A 146 10.25 -9.18 10.60
C LEU A 146 10.72 -8.63 11.95
N ASP A 147 9.78 -8.38 12.87
CA ASP A 147 10.08 -7.86 14.20
C ASP A 147 10.93 -8.87 14.99
N THR A 148 10.57 -10.15 14.94
CA THR A 148 11.32 -11.22 15.63
C THR A 148 12.74 -11.35 15.08
N GLN A 149 12.94 -11.27 13.76
CA GLN A 149 14.28 -11.28 13.18
C GLN A 149 15.09 -10.07 13.62
N THR A 150 14.47 -8.88 13.68
CA THR A 150 15.13 -7.65 14.11
C THR A 150 15.60 -7.77 15.57
N ASP A 151 14.77 -8.31 16.46
CA ASP A 151 15.12 -8.56 17.85
C ASP A 151 16.28 -9.56 18.01
N LEU A 152 16.34 -10.58 17.15
CA LEU A 152 17.43 -11.56 17.13
C LEU A 152 18.75 -10.91 16.70
N ASP A 153 18.71 -10.15 15.60
CA ASP A 153 19.87 -9.41 15.09
C ASP A 153 20.41 -8.41 16.14
N ASP A 154 19.52 -7.73 16.86
CA ASP A 154 19.90 -6.80 17.94
C ASP A 154 20.54 -7.51 19.13
N LYS A 155 20.01 -8.66 19.53
CA LYS A 155 20.63 -9.50 20.58
C LYS A 155 22.02 -9.97 20.16
N GLU A 156 22.22 -10.35 18.90
CA GLU A 156 23.54 -10.73 18.39
C GLU A 156 24.52 -9.55 18.37
N ARG A 157 24.06 -8.37 17.95
CA ARG A 157 24.86 -7.13 18.00
C ARG A 157 25.32 -6.80 19.41
N LEU A 158 24.44 -6.99 20.41
CA LEU A 158 24.78 -6.78 21.82
C LEU A 158 25.81 -7.80 22.33
N ARG A 159 25.70 -9.07 21.90
CA ARG A 159 26.68 -10.13 22.23
C ARG A 159 28.08 -9.84 21.68
N ILE A 160 28.18 -9.38 20.44
CA ILE A 160 29.46 -9.09 19.78
C ILE A 160 30.17 -7.87 20.39
N ARG A 161 29.42 -6.89 20.91
CA ARG A 161 29.98 -5.65 21.50
C ARG A 161 30.58 -5.80 22.90
N GLY A 162 30.75 -7.02 23.42
CA GLY A 162 31.52 -7.27 24.64
C GLY A 162 30.91 -6.75 25.93
N LEU A 163 29.65 -6.28 25.94
CA LEU A 163 28.90 -5.97 27.16
C LEU A 163 28.06 -7.19 27.56
N ALA A 164 28.72 -8.26 28.00
CA ALA A 164 28.05 -9.22 28.86
C ALA A 164 27.98 -8.59 30.26
N LEU A 165 26.80 -8.08 30.66
CA LEU A 165 26.53 -7.90 32.08
C LEU A 165 26.46 -9.31 32.69
N PRO A 166 27.26 -9.64 33.72
CA PRO A 166 27.14 -10.91 34.41
C PRO A 166 25.74 -11.01 35.02
N GLY A 167 25.07 -12.14 34.82
CA GLY A 167 23.78 -12.41 35.45
C GLY A 167 23.91 -12.37 36.97
N PRO A 168 22.87 -11.96 37.72
CA PRO A 168 22.90 -11.95 39.17
C PRO A 168 22.87 -13.39 39.67
N GLY A 169 24.04 -14.02 39.82
CA GLY A 169 24.13 -15.39 40.34
C GLY A 169 25.46 -16.14 40.21
N GLU A 170 26.50 -15.61 39.54
CA GLU A 170 27.79 -16.31 39.48
C GLU A 170 28.81 -15.71 40.47
N GLU A 171 29.22 -16.59 41.38
CA GLU A 171 30.08 -16.35 42.52
C GLU A 171 31.45 -15.85 42.07
N THR A 172 31.92 -14.78 42.72
CA THR A 172 33.24 -14.18 42.51
C THR A 172 34.34 -15.17 42.89
N GLN A 173 34.85 -15.91 41.90
CA GLN A 173 36.17 -16.52 41.98
C GLN A 173 37.17 -15.57 41.31
N THR A 174 37.87 -14.84 42.18
CA THR A 174 39.24 -14.30 42.05
C THR A 174 39.81 -14.23 40.63
N GLY A 175 40.03 -12.99 40.16
CA GLY A 175 40.59 -12.68 38.85
C GLY A 175 41.95 -13.33 38.56
N PRO A 176 42.33 -13.40 37.27
CA PRO A 176 43.53 -14.11 36.84
C PRO A 176 44.79 -13.41 37.35
N LYS A 177 45.67 -14.19 38.01
CA LYS A 177 47.04 -13.81 38.35
C LYS A 177 47.80 -13.49 37.07
N ALA A 178 48.38 -12.30 37.01
CA ALA A 178 49.17 -11.81 35.90
C ALA A 178 50.61 -12.32 35.99
N ASP A 179 50.84 -13.62 35.81
CA ASP A 179 52.19 -14.19 35.79
C ASP A 179 52.33 -15.31 34.72
N ASP A 180 52.04 -14.99 33.45
CA ASP A 180 52.37 -15.87 32.32
C ASP A 180 53.31 -15.14 31.33
N PRO A 181 54.59 -15.55 31.17
CA PRO A 181 55.58 -14.85 30.34
C PRO A 181 55.43 -15.04 28.82
N ASN A 182 54.28 -15.52 28.32
CA ASN A 182 54.04 -15.81 26.89
C ASN A 182 52.85 -15.05 26.28
N SER A 183 52.50 -13.88 26.81
CA SER A 183 51.52 -12.98 26.19
C SER A 183 52.21 -11.99 25.26
N SER A 184 52.42 -12.40 24.00
CA SER A 184 52.87 -11.50 22.93
C SER A 184 51.70 -10.65 22.45
N ILE A 185 51.39 -9.57 23.18
CA ILE A 185 50.45 -8.55 22.71
C ILE A 185 51.23 -7.58 21.80
N THR A 186 51.11 -7.77 20.49
CA THR A 186 51.55 -6.78 19.52
C THR A 186 50.62 -5.58 19.59
N HIS A 187 51.05 -4.51 20.24
CA HIS A 187 50.36 -3.22 20.18
C HIS A 187 50.57 -2.61 18.78
N LEU A 188 49.64 -2.85 17.86
CA LEU A 188 49.56 -2.05 16.64
C LEU A 188 48.98 -0.68 17.02
N GLY A 189 49.86 0.25 17.34
CA GLY A 189 49.53 1.67 17.45
C GLY A 189 49.05 2.17 16.09
N SER A 190 47.74 2.12 15.85
CA SER A 190 47.14 2.98 14.85
C SER A 190 47.24 4.40 15.41
N ALA A 191 47.99 5.26 14.74
CA ALA A 191 47.93 6.69 15.00
C ALA A 191 46.49 7.13 14.73
N SER A 192 45.69 7.22 15.79
CA SER A 192 44.40 7.89 15.74
C SER A 192 44.70 9.34 15.39
N THR A 193 44.60 9.66 14.10
CA THR A 193 44.32 11.03 13.70
C THR A 193 43.03 11.35 14.43
N THR A 194 43.15 12.15 15.49
CA THR A 194 42.03 12.64 16.26
C THR A 194 41.09 13.25 15.23
N PRO A 195 39.83 12.77 15.08
CA PRO A 195 38.89 13.53 14.28
C PRO A 195 38.87 14.90 14.95
N ALA A 196 39.20 15.94 14.17
CA ALA A 196 39.14 17.30 14.65
C ALA A 196 37.79 17.46 15.32
N ARG A 197 37.81 17.75 16.63
CA ARG A 197 36.61 18.02 17.40
C ARG A 197 35.84 19.07 16.63
N GLU A 198 34.77 18.64 15.99
CA GLU A 198 33.93 19.52 15.19
C GLU A 198 33.45 20.62 16.13
N ALA A 199 33.83 21.86 15.82
CA ALA A 199 33.49 22.99 16.65
C ALA A 199 31.95 22.97 16.83
N PRO A 200 31.43 23.23 18.04
CA PRO A 200 29.99 23.31 18.24
C PRO A 200 29.41 24.27 17.21
N VAL A 201 28.47 23.79 16.40
CA VAL A 201 27.75 24.64 15.45
C VAL A 201 27.03 25.70 16.30
N GLN A 202 27.56 26.92 16.32
CA GLN A 202 26.86 28.05 16.90
C GLN A 202 25.69 28.37 15.97
N PHE A 203 24.49 27.97 16.38
CA PHE A 203 23.29 28.51 15.80
C PHE A 203 23.33 30.04 15.97
N PRO A 204 23.04 30.83 14.92
CA PRO A 204 22.87 32.26 15.07
C PRO A 204 21.85 32.52 16.18
N PRO A 205 22.06 33.53 17.05
CA PRO A 205 21.08 33.85 18.09
C PRO A 205 19.72 34.11 17.44
N ASP A 206 18.66 33.63 18.09
CA ASP A 206 17.29 33.90 17.66
C ASP A 206 17.10 35.41 17.51
N ARG A 207 16.69 35.82 16.32
CA ARG A 207 16.44 37.23 16.04
C ARG A 207 15.21 37.64 16.86
N PRO A 208 15.26 38.73 17.65
CA PRO A 208 14.10 39.21 18.38
C PRO A 208 12.93 39.42 17.40
N TYR A 209 11.80 38.78 17.70
CA TYR A 209 10.59 38.90 16.90
C TYR A 209 10.09 40.35 16.99
N ASP A 210 10.19 41.08 15.88
CA ASP A 210 9.69 42.45 15.75
C ASP A 210 8.38 42.44 14.94
N PRO A 211 7.21 42.55 15.61
CA PRO A 211 5.91 42.52 14.94
C PRO A 211 5.69 43.75 14.03
N GLY A 212 6.51 44.80 14.12
CA GLY A 212 6.44 45.98 13.26
C GLY A 212 7.02 45.76 11.86
N LYS A 213 7.80 44.67 11.66
CA LYS A 213 8.36 44.33 10.34
C LYS A 213 7.41 43.41 9.59
N LYS A 214 6.83 43.92 8.49
CA LYS A 214 6.01 43.13 7.58
C LYS A 214 6.84 42.00 6.96
N ILE A 215 6.59 40.78 7.38
CA ILE A 215 7.12 39.57 6.75
C ILE A 215 6.28 39.31 5.51
N ARG A 216 6.92 39.03 4.37
CA ARG A 216 6.22 38.60 3.16
C ARG A 216 5.83 37.13 3.36
N SER A 217 4.55 36.86 3.61
CA SER A 217 4.03 35.50 3.66
C SER A 217 4.17 34.87 2.27
N VAL A 218 4.95 33.79 2.19
CA VAL A 218 5.05 32.97 0.98
C VAL A 218 4.18 31.73 1.17
N GLY A 219 3.12 31.62 0.38
CA GLY A 219 2.18 30.50 0.44
C GLY A 219 0.72 30.97 0.43
N PRO A 220 -0.24 30.04 0.22
CA PRO A 220 -1.65 30.36 0.28
C PRO A 220 -2.05 30.85 1.68
N GLN A 221 -2.85 31.91 1.73
CA GLN A 221 -3.36 32.50 2.96
C GLN A 221 -4.42 31.57 3.57
N PHE A 222 -4.09 30.88 4.66
CA PHE A 222 -5.01 29.96 5.32
C PHE A 222 -5.94 30.63 6.35
N PHE A 223 -5.58 31.82 6.82
CA PHE A 223 -6.35 32.54 7.86
C PHE A 223 -7.01 33.79 7.28
N PRO A 224 -8.33 33.98 7.51
CA PRO A 224 -9.00 35.25 7.21
C PRO A 224 -8.43 36.36 8.10
N GLU A 225 -8.42 37.61 7.61
CA GLU A 225 -7.88 38.77 8.33
C GLU A 225 -8.80 39.30 9.44
N GLU A 226 -9.88 38.58 9.78
CA GLU A 226 -10.86 38.96 10.79
C GLU A 226 -10.46 38.40 12.17
N ASP A 227 -10.79 39.11 13.25
CA ASP A 227 -10.54 38.66 14.63
C ASP A 227 -11.38 37.41 14.94
N ILE A 228 -10.73 36.25 15.04
CA ILE A 228 -11.37 34.98 15.36
C ILE A 228 -11.56 34.86 16.89
N ASP A 229 -12.80 34.76 17.35
CA ASP A 229 -13.10 34.42 18.75
C ASP A 229 -12.74 32.95 19.04
N LEU A 230 -11.58 32.75 19.67
CA LEU A 230 -11.07 31.43 20.08
C LEU A 230 -11.88 30.78 21.21
N ALA A 231 -12.66 31.55 21.98
CA ALA A 231 -13.43 31.03 23.09
C ALA A 231 -14.75 30.39 22.63
N ASN A 232 -15.31 30.86 21.51
CA ASN A 232 -16.55 30.35 20.94
C ASN A 232 -16.35 29.97 19.46
N PRO A 233 -15.74 28.80 19.19
CA PRO A 233 -15.33 28.40 17.84
C PRO A 233 -16.49 28.05 16.88
N LYS A 234 -17.75 28.20 17.31
CA LYS A 234 -18.92 28.00 16.46
C LYS A 234 -19.22 29.31 15.72
N SER A 235 -18.80 29.40 14.46
CA SER A 235 -19.28 30.45 13.55
C SER A 235 -20.80 30.37 13.41
N SER A 236 -21.49 31.51 13.39
CA SER A 236 -22.94 31.65 13.21
C SER A 236 -23.42 31.40 11.77
N GLY A 237 -22.79 30.47 11.05
CA GLY A 237 -23.07 30.15 9.67
C GLY A 237 -22.55 28.76 9.27
N PRO A 238 -23.05 28.20 8.15
CA PRO A 238 -22.65 26.89 7.69
C PRO A 238 -21.14 26.86 7.41
N GLN A 239 -20.44 25.92 8.03
CA GLN A 239 -19.02 25.67 7.76
C GLN A 239 -18.85 25.21 6.32
N GLN A 240 -17.89 25.79 5.61
CA GLN A 240 -17.60 25.40 4.24
C GLN A 240 -17.07 23.97 4.21
N LEU A 241 -17.78 23.08 3.52
CA LEU A 241 -17.31 21.73 3.23
C LEU A 241 -16.08 21.81 2.32
N GLN A 242 -14.97 21.24 2.77
CA GLN A 242 -13.76 21.13 1.95
C GLN A 242 -14.03 20.22 0.75
N PRO A 243 -13.56 20.57 -0.46
CA PRO A 243 -13.72 19.77 -1.67
C PRO A 243 -12.87 18.48 -1.66
#